data_AF-A0A834I4V1-F1
#
_entry.id   AF-A0A834I4V1-F1
#
_cell.length_a   1.000
_cell.length_b   1.000
_cell.length_c   1.000
_cell.angle_alpha   90.00
_cell.angle_beta   90.00
_cell.angle_gamma   90.00
#
_symmetry.space_group_name_H-M   'P 1'
#
loop_
_entity.id
_entity.type
_entity.pdbx_description
1 polymer ?
#
loop_
_entity_poly.entity_id
_entity_poly.type
_entity_poly.pdbx_seq_one_letter_code
_entity_poly.pdbx_strand_id
1 'polypeptide(L)' 'MDKYTSQERAEIVTIFIENNRFVIATQRKLCQKYPKRPVPHKTTTDRLHANFRQYGTTTGRPRSGRQRMSRNPENG' A
#
# COMPACT_ATOMS: atom_id res chain seq x y z
N MET A 1 3.37 -5.20 0.79
CA MET A 1 2.59 -4.02 1.26
C MET A 1 2.70 -3.90 2.78
N ASP A 2 3.78 -4.44 3.34
CA ASP A 2 3.88 -4.84 4.76
C ASP A 2 4.37 -3.71 5.66
N LYS A 3 4.70 -2.54 5.08
CA LYS A 3 5.16 -1.35 5.79
C LYS A 3 4.03 -0.55 6.45
N TYR A 4 2.79 -0.76 6.03
CA TYR A 4 1.62 -0.03 6.54
C TYR A 4 0.62 -1.04 7.11
N THR A 5 0.13 -0.80 8.32
CA THR A 5 -0.99 -1.55 8.91
C THR A 5 -2.28 -1.32 8.12
N SER A 6 -3.29 -2.17 8.33
CA SER A 6 -4.60 -2.03 7.66
C SER A 6 -5.23 -0.66 7.94
N GLN A 7 -5.10 -0.17 9.18
CA GLN A 7 -5.59 1.15 9.58
C GLN A 7 -4.87 2.28 8.86
N GLU A 8 -3.54 2.23 8.78
CA GLU A 8 -2.76 3.23 8.03
C GLU A 8 -3.14 3.27 6.55
N ARG A 9 -3.37 2.10 5.94
CA ARG A 9 -3.79 2.02 4.54
C ARG A 9 -5.15 2.66 4.33
N ALA A 10 -6.10 2.44 5.24
CA ALA A 10 -7.40 3.10 5.21
C ALA A 10 -7.24 4.62 5.30
N GLU A 11 -6.43 5.10 6.23
CA GLU A 11 -6.17 6.54 6.38
C GLU A 11 -5.50 7.18 5.16
N ILE A 12 -4.53 6.51 4.55
CA ILE A 12 -3.88 6.99 3.32
C ILE A 12 -4.93 7.17 2.21
N VAL A 13 -5.85 6.20 2.05
CA VAL A 13 -6.91 6.27 1.03
C VAL A 13 -7.93 7.35 1.37
N THR A 14 -8.34 7.49 2.63
CA THR A 14 -9.26 8.56 3.07
C THR A 14 -8.68 9.93 2.77
N ILE A 15 -7.45 10.20 3.20
CA ILE A 15 -6.77 11.48 2.95
C ILE A 15 -6.60 11.70 1.44
N PHE A 16 -6.34 10.65 0.66
CA PHE A 16 -6.24 10.75 -0.79
C PHE A 16 -7.57 11.16 -1.45
N ILE A 17 -8.68 10.61 -0.99
CA ILE A 17 -10.03 10.96 -1.49
C ILE A 17 -10.39 12.39 -1.08
N GLU A 18 -10.17 12.76 0.19
CA GLU A 18 -10.45 14.10 0.72
C GLU A 18 -9.66 15.20 -0.01
N ASN A 19 -8.45 14.90 -0.50
CA ASN A 19 -7.62 15.84 -1.25
C ASN A 19 -7.86 15.77 -2.77
N ASN A 20 -9.06 15.39 -3.22
CA ASN A 20 -9.41 15.30 -4.65
C ASN A 20 -8.43 14.45 -5.47
N ARG A 21 -7.84 13.41 -4.88
CA ARG A 21 -6.84 12.52 -5.51
C ARG A 21 -5.53 13.21 -5.90
N PHE A 22 -5.21 14.36 -5.29
CA PHE A 22 -3.91 15.00 -5.46
C PHE A 22 -2.84 14.38 -4.55
N VAL A 23 -1.95 13.59 -5.15
CA VAL A 23 -0.90 12.86 -4.43
C VAL A 23 -0.02 13.78 -3.58
N ILE A 24 0.43 14.92 -4.12
CA ILE A 24 1.33 15.84 -3.41
C ILE A 24 0.65 16.43 -2.16
N ALA A 25 -0.64 16.78 -2.25
CA ALA A 25 -1.41 17.29 -1.11
C ALA A 25 -1.60 16.20 -0.04
N THR A 26 -1.93 14.98 -0.46
CA THR A 26 -2.00 13.81 0.42
C THR A 26 -0.67 13.54 1.13
N GLN A 27 0.45 13.59 0.41
CA GLN A 27 1.79 13.37 0.96
C GLN A 27 2.16 14.45 1.98
N ARG A 28 1.87 15.73 1.70
CA ARG A 28 2.08 16.83 2.64
C ARG A 28 1.28 16.63 3.93
N LYS A 29 -0.01 16.29 3.81
CA LYS A 29 -0.90 16.06 4.97
C LYS A 29 -0.46 14.83 5.77
N LEU A 30 -0.01 13.77 5.11
CA LEU A 30 0.56 12.59 5.78
C LEU A 30 1.89 12.89 6.49
N CYS A 31 2.75 13.72 5.90
CA CYS A 31 4.00 14.15 6.52
C CYS A 31 3.75 14.98 7.79
N GLN A 32 2.76 15.88 7.76
CA GLN A 32 2.34 16.64 8.93
C GLN A 32 1.76 15.74 10.04
N LYS A 33 0.94 14.76 9.67
CA LYS A 33 0.29 13.85 10.64
C LYS A 33 1.25 12.80 11.19
N TYR A 34 2.22 12.35 10.40
CA TYR A 34 3.18 11.30 10.74
C TYR A 34 4.62 11.68 10.35
N PRO A 35 5.25 12.65 11.04
CA PRO A 35 6.56 13.20 10.66
C PRO A 35 7.71 12.19 10.72
N LYS A 36 7.55 11.08 11.43
CA LYS A 36 8.57 10.02 11.57
C LYS A 36 8.32 8.81 10.65
N ARG A 37 7.27 8.84 9.83
CA ARG A 37 6.93 7.72 8.94
C ARG A 37 7.29 8.03 7.49
N PRO A 38 7.70 7.00 6.74
CA PRO A 38 7.91 7.14 5.31
C PRO A 38 6.58 7.42 4.61
N VAL A 39 6.52 8.57 3.94
CA VAL A 39 5.37 8.97 3.15
C VAL A 39 5.20 7.97 1.98
N PRO A 40 3.97 7.47 1.74
CA PRO A 40 3.73 6.53 0.66
C PRO A 40 4.04 7.18 -0.70
N HIS A 41 4.73 6.42 -1.54
CA HIS A 41 4.98 6.80 -2.92
C HIS A 41 3.67 6.84 -3.71
N LYS A 42 3.61 7.65 -4.78
CA LYS A 42 2.44 7.77 -5.67
C LYS A 42 1.84 6.42 -6.05
N THR A 43 2.69 5.51 -6.51
CA THR A 43 2.31 4.16 -6.94
C THR A 43 1.67 3.32 -5.82
N THR A 44 2.08 3.52 -4.57
CA THR A 44 1.47 2.88 -3.41
C THR A 44 0.08 3.42 -3.16
N THR A 45 -0.08 4.75 -3.17
CA THR A 45 -1.38 5.41 -2.98
C THR A 45 -2.37 5.03 -4.08
N ASP A 46 -1.95 5.07 -5.34
CA ASP A 46 -2.75 4.63 -6.50
C ASP A 46 -3.21 3.17 -6.34
N ARG A 47 -2.31 2.26 -5.96
CA ARG A 47 -2.66 0.85 -5.74
C ARG A 47 -3.66 0.65 -4.60
N LEU A 48 -3.50 1.35 -3.48
CA LEU A 48 -4.43 1.27 -2.36
C LEU A 48 -5.82 1.77 -2.77
N HIS A 49 -5.88 2.89 -3.50
CA HIS A 49 -7.13 3.44 -4.00
C HIS A 49 -7.79 2.52 -5.06
N ALA A 50 -7.00 1.93 -5.96
CA ALA A 50 -7.50 0.98 -6.95
C ALA A 50 -8.10 -0.28 -6.28
N ASN A 51 -7.39 -0.85 -5.29
CA ASN A 51 -7.90 -1.98 -4.52
C ASN A 51 -9.19 -1.63 -3.77
N PHE A 52 -9.22 -0.44 -3.14
CA PHE A 52 -10.40 0.03 -2.43
C PHE A 52 -11.60 0.16 -3.38
N ARG A 53 -11.41 0.76 -4.56
CA ARG A 53 -12.47 0.94 -5.56
C ARG A 53 -12.95 -0.38 -6.15
N GLN A 54 -12.07 -1.36 -6.35
CA GLN A 54 -12.41 -2.63 -6.99
C GLN A 54 -12.99 -3.66 -6.02
N TYR A 55 -12.51 -3.70 -4.78
CA TYR A 55 -12.82 -4.78 -3.83
C TYR A 55 -13.39 -4.28 -2.49
N GLY A 56 -13.52 -2.97 -2.29
CA GLY A 56 -13.93 -2.39 -1.01
C GLY A 56 -12.88 -2.54 0.09
N THR A 57 -11.64 -2.91 -0.24
CA THR A 57 -10.57 -3.16 0.75
C THR A 57 -9.25 -2.52 0.36
N THR A 58 -8.51 -2.03 1.36
CA THR A 58 -7.15 -1.51 1.20
C THR A 58 -6.10 -2.59 1.47
N THR A 59 -6.52 -3.81 1.82
CA THR A 59 -5.63 -4.93 2.02
C THR A 59 -5.07 -5.37 0.67
N GLY A 60 -3.74 -5.51 0.58
CA GLY A 60 -3.13 -6.10 -0.60
C GLY A 60 -3.68 -7.52 -0.77
N ARG A 61 -4.04 -7.90 -2.00
CA ARG A 61 -4.32 -9.29 -2.35
C ARG A 61 -3.21 -10.16 -1.74
N PRO A 62 -3.51 -11.29 -1.07
CA PRO A 62 -2.46 -12.25 -0.76
C PRO A 62 -1.73 -12.50 -2.07
N ARG A 63 -0.43 -12.23 -2.08
CA ARG A 63 0.42 -12.53 -3.25
C ARG A 63 0.22 -14.02 -3.45
N SER A 64 -0.58 -14.43 -4.45
CA SER A 64 -0.62 -15.82 -4.88
C SER A 64 0.82 -16.25 -5.02
N GLY A 65 1.23 -17.17 -4.14
CA GLY A 65 2.63 -17.44 -3.88
C GLY A 65 3.32 -17.66 -5.21
N ARG A 66 4.30 -16.82 -5.54
CA ARG A 66 5.33 -17.28 -6.45
C ARG A 66 5.96 -18.45 -5.72
N GLN A 67 5.56 -19.68 -6.06
CA GLN A 67 6.25 -20.88 -5.61
C GLN A 67 7.72 -20.64 -5.91
N ARG A 68 8.52 -20.38 -4.88
CA ARG A 68 9.95 -20.59 -4.98
C ARG A 68 10.07 -22.08 -5.28
N MET A 69 10.40 -22.44 -6.52
CA MET A 69 10.94 -23.77 -6.79
C MET A 69 12.12 -23.93 -5.84
N SER A 70 11.91 -24.73 -4.79
CA SER A 70 12.98 -25.21 -3.94
C SER A 70 13.86 -26.04 -4.86
N ARG A 71 15.06 -25.55 -5.17
CA ARG A 71 16.04 -26.30 -5.94
C ARG A 71 16.49 -27.44 -5.02
N ASN A 72 15.97 -28.63 -5.26
CA ASN A 72 16.39 -29.86 -4.63
C ASN A 72 17.90 -30.04 -4.88
N PRO A 73 18.77 -30.15 -3.86
CA PRO A 73 20.08 -30.72 -4.05
C PRO A 73 19.92 -32.24 -3.96
N GLU A 74 19.48 -32.88 -5.04
CA GLU A 74 19.61 -34.33 -5.16
C GLU A 74 21.06 -34.65 -5.51
N ASN A 75 21.66 -35.42 -4.62
CA ASN A 75 22.99 -35.98 -4.73
C ASN A 75 23.13 -36.82 -6.00
N GLY A 76 24.29 -36.70 -6.66
CA GLY A 76 24.79 -37.56 -7.72
C GLY A 76 26.31 -37.48 -7.74
#